data_AF-A0A2G6CB32-F1
#
_entry.id   AF-A0A2G6CB32-F1
#
_cell.length_a   1.000
_cell.length_b   1.000
_cell.length_c   1.000
_cell.angle_alpha   90.00
_cell.angle_beta   90.00
_cell.angle_gamma   90.00
#
_symmetry.space_group_name_H-M   'P 1'
#
loop_
_entity.id
_entity.type
_entity.pdbx_description
1 polymer ?
#
loop_
_entity_poly.entity_id
_entity_poly.type
_entity_poly.pdbx_seq_one_letter_code
_entity_poly.pdbx_strand_id
1 'polypeptide(L)'
;MKDIKAVFDIGNDSIKTVVFAKDDDQDLILFKHIENTKGMRKGKILDSEQFTETLGKIVEKIVQKLGGDFIDEVFIGISHPETIVRRISEQKRIMDNEIRENDVDHLSRVVADVALQTNYETIKILPVAWIIDDNKREKDPIGLKGKRLELIADAFMIPKSFYNSIIEAFDTIGLSIVDIIPNIIASSEIVLDYDRKDLGTILLDIGKNQTSYAIFEDGYCLGYGNIPLGGEDVTKDISIGMQIDIKEAEEIKTINGLSMLASDKKSKETLDLHFLTDIIGA
;
A
#
# COMPACT_ATOMS: atom_id res chain seq x y z
N MET A 1 -19.59 -21.73 -9.46
CA MET A 1 -19.13 -21.21 -8.16
C MET A 1 -18.94 -19.72 -8.39
N LYS A 2 -19.57 -18.84 -7.60
CA LYS A 2 -19.27 -17.41 -7.70
C LYS A 2 -17.89 -17.23 -7.08
N ASP A 3 -16.98 -16.60 -7.80
CA ASP A 3 -15.65 -16.21 -7.30
C ASP A 3 -15.85 -15.01 -6.36
N ILE A 4 -16.01 -15.28 -5.06
CA ILE A 4 -16.32 -14.27 -4.03
C ILE A 4 -15.02 -13.83 -3.38
N LYS A 5 -14.71 -12.54 -3.52
CA LYS A 5 -13.48 -11.93 -3.01
C LYS A 5 -13.82 -10.89 -1.96
N ALA A 6 -12.90 -10.73 -1.01
CA ALA A 6 -13.00 -9.67 -0.02
C ALA A 6 -11.72 -8.83 0.02
N VAL A 7 -11.89 -7.53 0.20
CA VAL A 7 -10.80 -6.58 0.46
C VAL A 7 -10.98 -6.02 1.85
N PHE A 8 -9.91 -6.04 2.65
CA PHE A 8 -9.86 -5.40 3.97
C PHE A 8 -8.79 -4.31 3.98
N ASP A 9 -9.18 -3.05 4.13
CA ASP A 9 -8.27 -1.94 4.44
C ASP A 9 -8.07 -1.88 5.97
N ILE A 10 -6.90 -2.29 6.44
CA ILE A 10 -6.56 -2.38 7.86
C ILE A 10 -6.08 -1.01 8.36
N GLY A 11 -7.06 -0.19 8.75
CA GLY A 11 -6.80 1.11 9.37
C GLY A 11 -6.62 1.03 10.88
N ASN A 12 -5.90 2.00 11.43
CA ASN A 12 -5.76 2.16 12.89
C ASN A 12 -7.05 2.60 13.58
N ASP A 13 -7.91 3.29 12.86
CA ASP A 13 -9.19 3.78 13.37
C ASP A 13 -10.30 2.76 13.15
N SER A 14 -10.36 2.25 11.93
CA SER A 14 -11.37 1.35 11.46
C SER A 14 -10.80 0.43 10.38
N ILE A 15 -11.35 -0.77 10.31
CA ILE A 15 -11.16 -1.72 9.23
C ILE A 15 -12.33 -1.54 8.27
N LYS A 16 -12.02 -1.28 6.99
CA LYS A 16 -13.03 -1.14 5.94
C LYS A 16 -13.02 -2.40 5.09
N THR A 17 -14.18 -3.00 4.91
CA THR A 17 -14.31 -4.25 4.16
C THR A 17 -15.29 -4.10 3.01
N VAL A 18 -14.91 -4.62 1.85
CA VAL A 18 -15.79 -4.79 0.69
C VAL A 18 -15.74 -6.25 0.26
N VAL A 19 -16.91 -6.86 0.06
CA VAL A 19 -17.03 -8.19 -0.55
C VAL A 19 -17.69 -8.02 -1.91
N PHE A 20 -17.12 -8.66 -2.93
CA PHE A 20 -17.60 -8.59 -4.30
C PHE A 20 -17.50 -9.96 -4.97
N ALA A 21 -18.27 -10.14 -6.04
CA ALA A 21 -18.19 -11.31 -6.89
C ALA A 21 -18.17 -10.90 -8.35
N LYS A 22 -17.52 -11.72 -9.17
CA LYS A 22 -17.50 -11.53 -10.62
C LYS A 22 -18.79 -12.11 -11.24
N ASP A 23 -19.50 -11.28 -11.99
CA ASP A 23 -20.73 -11.64 -12.73
C ASP A 23 -20.61 -11.11 -14.17
N ASP A 24 -20.56 -12.00 -15.16
CA ASP A 24 -20.39 -11.66 -16.59
C ASP A 24 -19.34 -10.55 -16.86
N ASP A 25 -18.14 -10.72 -16.30
CA ASP A 25 -17.01 -9.78 -16.35
C ASP A 25 -17.17 -8.43 -15.63
N GLN A 26 -18.23 -8.26 -14.83
CA GLN A 26 -18.42 -7.11 -13.94
C GLN A 26 -18.22 -7.49 -12.48
N ASP A 27 -17.57 -6.61 -11.72
CA ASP A 27 -17.46 -6.74 -10.28
C ASP A 27 -18.75 -6.23 -9.61
N LEU A 28 -19.52 -7.16 -9.03
CA LEU A 28 -20.72 -6.84 -8.26
C LEU A 28 -20.39 -6.76 -6.77
N ILE A 29 -20.62 -5.59 -6.17
CA ILE A 29 -20.45 -5.42 -4.73
C ILE A 29 -21.61 -6.09 -3.97
N LEU A 30 -21.27 -7.06 -3.14
CA LEU A 30 -22.21 -7.83 -2.33
C LEU A 30 -22.37 -7.26 -0.91
N PHE A 31 -21.29 -6.71 -0.36
CA PHE A 31 -21.26 -6.20 1.00
C PHE A 31 -20.22 -5.08 1.18
N LYS A 32 -20.54 -4.11 2.04
CA LYS A 32 -19.61 -3.06 2.49
C LYS A 32 -19.80 -2.89 3.98
N HIS A 33 -18.71 -2.76 4.73
CA HIS A 33 -18.76 -2.57 6.17
C HIS A 33 -17.55 -1.81 6.68
N ILE A 34 -17.75 -1.09 7.78
CA ILE A 34 -16.69 -0.40 8.51
C ILE A 34 -16.83 -0.79 9.97
N GLU A 35 -15.77 -1.32 10.56
CA GLU A 35 -15.70 -1.71 11.97
C GLU A 35 -14.59 -0.93 12.66
N ASN A 36 -14.85 -0.39 13.85
CA ASN A 36 -13.83 0.33 14.61
C ASN A 36 -12.74 -0.64 15.06
N THR A 37 -11.48 -0.29 14.78
CA THR A 37 -10.33 -1.14 15.07
C THR A 37 -10.05 -1.14 16.56
N LYS A 38 -9.96 -2.33 17.16
CA LYS A 38 -9.43 -2.52 18.51
C LYS A 38 -8.08 -3.24 18.47
N GLY A 39 -7.30 -3.07 19.53
CA GLY A 39 -5.99 -3.71 19.67
C GLY A 39 -4.86 -3.13 18.82
N MET A 40 -5.12 -2.11 17.98
CA MET A 40 -4.10 -1.37 17.25
C MET A 40 -3.82 0.01 17.85
N ARG A 41 -2.55 0.43 17.79
CA ARG A 41 -2.13 1.79 18.16
C ARG A 41 -0.90 2.20 17.37
N LYS A 42 -0.92 3.41 16.80
CA LYS A 42 0.22 3.99 16.03
C LYS A 42 0.78 3.04 14.97
N GLY A 43 -0.09 2.35 14.22
CA GLY A 43 0.29 1.44 13.15
C GLY A 43 0.61 0.02 13.60
N LYS A 44 0.67 -0.25 14.91
CA LYS A 44 1.11 -1.53 15.47
C LYS A 44 -0.05 -2.26 16.12
N ILE A 45 -0.08 -3.59 16.00
CA ILE A 45 -0.97 -4.46 16.78
C ILE A 45 -0.33 -4.64 18.16
N LEU A 46 -0.99 -4.12 19.20
CA LEU A 46 -0.55 -4.22 20.60
C LEU A 46 -1.35 -5.25 21.40
N ASP A 47 -2.56 -5.56 20.95
CA ASP A 47 -3.44 -6.58 21.52
C ASP A 47 -4.06 -7.37 20.38
N SER A 48 -3.47 -8.54 20.09
CA SER A 48 -3.89 -9.41 18.99
C SER A 48 -5.27 -10.02 19.23
N GLU A 49 -5.68 -10.25 20.49
CA GLU A 49 -6.99 -10.82 20.81
C GLU A 49 -8.10 -9.83 20.42
N GLN A 50 -7.95 -8.56 20.81
CA GLN A 50 -8.91 -7.51 20.43
C GLN A 50 -8.93 -7.23 18.92
N PHE A 51 -7.77 -7.33 18.26
CA PHE A 51 -7.69 -7.19 16.81
C PHE A 51 -8.44 -8.32 16.10
N THR A 52 -8.21 -9.57 16.49
CA THR A 52 -8.91 -10.74 15.96
C THR A 52 -10.40 -10.71 16.27
N GLU A 53 -10.82 -10.28 17.46
CA GLU A 53 -12.24 -10.07 17.81
C GLU A 53 -12.90 -9.05 16.87
N THR A 54 -12.17 -7.99 16.49
CA THR A 54 -12.65 -6.99 15.54
C THR A 54 -12.88 -7.62 14.17
N LEU A 55 -11.93 -8.40 13.65
CA LEU A 55 -12.08 -9.11 12.39
C LEU A 55 -13.24 -10.13 12.44
N GLY A 56 -13.39 -10.86 13.54
CA GLY A 56 -14.48 -11.81 13.75
C GLY A 56 -15.86 -11.17 13.62
N LYS A 57 -16.05 -9.96 14.17
CA LYS A 57 -17.30 -9.19 14.01
C LYS A 57 -17.61 -8.84 12.56
N ILE A 58 -16.59 -8.57 11.75
CA ILE A 58 -16.75 -8.31 10.32
C ILE A 58 -17.21 -9.58 9.62
N VAL A 59 -16.57 -10.72 9.90
CA VAL A 59 -16.95 -12.03 9.35
C VAL A 59 -18.38 -12.41 9.72
N GLU A 60 -18.77 -12.24 10.98
CA GLU A 60 -20.15 -12.47 11.43
C GLU A 60 -21.16 -11.67 10.60
N LYS A 61 -20.89 -10.40 10.33
CA LYS A 61 -21.76 -9.54 9.51
C LYS A 61 -21.79 -9.98 8.05
N ILE A 62 -20.67 -10.43 7.49
CA ILE A 62 -20.61 -11.00 6.14
C ILE A 62 -21.48 -12.24 6.06
N VAL A 63 -21.33 -13.20 6.99
CA VAL A 63 -22.09 -14.45 7.02
C VAL A 63 -23.59 -14.18 7.17
N GLN A 64 -23.98 -13.25 8.04
CA GLN A 64 -25.38 -12.83 8.20
C GLN A 64 -25.98 -12.25 6.90
N LYS A 65 -25.16 -11.56 6.09
CA LYS A 65 -25.61 -10.95 4.84
C LYS A 65 -25.64 -11.94 3.67
N LEU A 66 -24.64 -12.80 3.55
CA LEU A 66 -24.43 -13.67 2.38
C LEU A 66 -24.91 -15.11 2.60
N GLY A 67 -25.35 -15.48 3.81
CA GLY A 67 -26.02 -16.75 4.05
C GLY A 67 -25.09 -17.97 4.07
N GLY A 68 -23.82 -17.78 4.45
CA GLY A 68 -22.84 -18.87 4.56
C GLY A 68 -22.04 -19.12 3.28
N ASP A 69 -22.16 -18.26 2.27
CA ASP A 69 -21.21 -18.23 1.15
C ASP A 69 -19.78 -18.04 1.67
N PHE A 70 -18.84 -18.82 1.13
CA PHE A 70 -17.43 -18.76 1.52
C PHE A 70 -16.73 -17.64 0.74
N ILE A 71 -15.87 -16.90 1.44
CA ILE A 71 -14.93 -15.97 0.79
C ILE A 71 -13.78 -16.81 0.25
N ASP A 72 -13.58 -16.79 -1.05
CA ASP A 72 -12.55 -17.58 -1.73
C ASP A 72 -11.17 -16.95 -1.58
N GLU A 73 -11.09 -15.63 -1.76
CA GLU A 73 -9.84 -14.87 -1.78
C GLU A 73 -9.95 -13.60 -0.94
N VAL A 74 -8.94 -13.37 -0.09
CA VAL A 74 -8.83 -12.13 0.68
C VAL A 74 -7.60 -11.34 0.27
N PHE A 75 -7.82 -10.07 -0.04
CA PHE A 75 -6.79 -9.08 -0.28
C PHE A 75 -6.81 -8.09 0.87
N ILE A 76 -5.64 -7.69 1.35
CA ILE A 76 -5.57 -6.71 2.43
C ILE A 76 -4.77 -5.48 2.02
N GLY A 77 -5.32 -4.31 2.31
CA GLY A 77 -4.64 -3.03 2.23
C GLY A 77 -4.02 -2.68 3.57
N ILE A 78 -2.73 -2.33 3.59
CA ILE A 78 -2.05 -1.90 4.82
C ILE A 78 -1.20 -0.65 4.61
N SER A 79 -1.11 0.16 5.67
CA SER A 79 -0.06 1.18 5.84
C SER A 79 0.62 0.96 7.19
N HIS A 80 1.94 0.77 7.19
CA HIS A 80 2.72 0.57 8.42
C HIS A 80 3.81 1.65 8.55
N PRO A 81 3.97 2.30 9.73
CA PRO A 81 4.92 3.40 9.92
C PRO A 81 6.38 3.00 9.77
N GLU A 82 6.69 1.73 10.00
CA GLU A 82 8.02 1.15 9.79
C GLU A 82 8.09 0.39 8.44
N THR A 83 7.27 0.77 7.45
CA THR A 83 7.43 0.21 6.09
C THR A 83 8.75 0.70 5.51
N ILE A 84 9.57 -0.23 5.03
CA ILE A 84 10.79 0.06 4.28
C ILE A 84 10.51 -0.23 2.82
N VAL A 85 10.91 0.68 1.93
CA VAL A 85 10.92 0.43 0.49
C VAL A 85 12.36 0.45 0.02
N ARG A 86 12.80 -0.64 -0.61
CA ARG A 86 14.16 -0.74 -1.13
C ARG A 86 14.12 -0.95 -2.63
N ARG A 87 14.80 -0.05 -3.36
CA ARG A 87 15.06 -0.23 -4.78
C ARG A 87 16.18 -1.26 -4.98
N ILE A 88 15.88 -2.29 -5.76
CA ILE A 88 16.79 -3.37 -6.13
C ILE A 88 16.98 -3.31 -7.64
N SER A 89 18.23 -3.42 -8.09
CA SER A 89 18.58 -3.55 -9.50
C SER A 89 19.39 -4.84 -9.67
N GLU A 90 18.90 -5.74 -10.50
CA GLU A 90 19.58 -6.99 -10.84
C GLU A 90 19.59 -7.17 -12.35
N GLN A 91 20.66 -7.78 -12.86
CA GLN A 91 20.84 -7.96 -14.30
C GLN A 91 21.28 -9.37 -14.68
N LYS A 92 20.93 -9.77 -15.90
CA LYS A 92 21.38 -11.02 -16.51
C LYS A 92 21.75 -10.85 -17.98
N ARG A 93 22.60 -11.76 -18.47
CA ARG A 93 22.90 -11.89 -19.89
C ARG A 93 21.82 -12.73 -20.58
N ILE A 94 21.44 -12.32 -21.80
CA ILE A 94 20.51 -13.03 -22.67
C ILE A 94 21.31 -13.86 -23.69
N MET A 95 20.98 -15.15 -23.80
CA MET A 95 21.74 -16.09 -24.64
C MET A 95 21.30 -16.08 -26.10
N ASP A 96 19.98 -16.12 -26.35
CA ASP A 96 19.42 -16.25 -27.70
C ASP A 96 19.20 -14.91 -28.41
N ASN A 97 19.73 -13.81 -27.86
CA ASN A 97 19.56 -12.45 -28.36
C ASN A 97 18.08 -12.00 -28.48
N GLU A 98 17.18 -12.67 -27.76
CA GLU A 98 15.75 -12.40 -27.61
C GLU A 98 15.35 -12.76 -26.17
N ILE A 99 14.61 -11.86 -25.52
CA ILE A 99 14.19 -12.01 -24.13
C ILE A 99 12.92 -12.87 -24.07
N ARG A 100 12.96 -13.94 -23.27
CA ARG A 100 11.84 -14.87 -23.08
C ARG A 100 11.23 -14.73 -21.68
N GLU A 101 10.04 -15.29 -21.48
CA GLU A 101 9.38 -15.37 -20.17
C GLU A 101 10.30 -15.97 -19.09
N ASN A 102 11.02 -17.06 -19.41
CA ASN A 102 12.00 -17.66 -18.49
C ASN A 102 13.11 -16.68 -18.06
N ASP A 103 13.45 -15.69 -18.88
CA ASP A 103 14.44 -14.67 -18.52
C ASP A 103 13.89 -13.69 -17.48
N VAL A 104 12.66 -13.25 -17.69
CA VAL A 104 11.89 -12.37 -16.80
C VAL A 104 11.61 -13.06 -15.46
N ASP A 105 11.16 -14.31 -15.49
CA ASP A 105 10.86 -15.10 -14.30
C ASP A 105 12.11 -15.35 -13.46
N HIS A 106 13.22 -15.69 -14.12
CA HIS A 106 14.48 -15.88 -13.44
C HIS A 106 14.94 -14.59 -12.74
N LEU A 107 14.91 -13.46 -13.45
CA LEU A 107 15.37 -12.20 -12.87
C LEU A 107 14.45 -11.71 -11.74
N SER A 108 13.14 -11.91 -11.88
CA SER A 108 12.16 -11.66 -10.83
C SER A 108 12.43 -12.48 -9.56
N ARG A 109 12.80 -13.76 -9.71
CA ARG A 109 13.20 -14.62 -8.56
C ARG A 109 14.49 -14.13 -7.90
N VAL A 110 15.49 -13.74 -8.68
CA VAL A 110 16.75 -13.18 -8.13
C VAL A 110 16.47 -11.92 -7.31
N VAL A 111 15.64 -11.00 -7.84
CA VAL A 111 15.22 -9.81 -7.09
C VAL A 111 14.48 -10.18 -5.80
N ALA A 112 13.58 -11.17 -5.85
CA ALA A 112 12.87 -11.64 -4.67
C ALA A 112 13.80 -12.25 -3.60
N ASP A 113 14.79 -13.03 -4.01
CA ASP A 113 15.79 -13.61 -3.10
C ASP A 113 16.65 -12.51 -2.45
N VAL A 114 17.07 -11.51 -3.23
CA VAL A 114 17.82 -10.35 -2.73
C VAL A 114 16.98 -9.53 -1.76
N ALA A 115 15.66 -9.40 -1.99
CA ALA A 115 14.71 -8.67 -1.15
C ALA A 115 14.60 -9.20 0.30
N LEU A 116 14.94 -10.47 0.53
CA LEU A 116 14.83 -11.11 1.84
C LEU A 116 15.64 -10.38 2.93
N GLN A 117 15.05 -10.22 4.11
CA GLN A 117 15.65 -9.57 5.29
C GLN A 117 15.29 -10.34 6.56
N THR A 118 16.14 -10.30 7.59
CA THR A 118 15.93 -11.10 8.82
C THR A 118 14.72 -10.66 9.65
N ASN A 119 14.51 -9.35 9.80
CA ASN A 119 13.50 -8.78 10.70
C ASN A 119 12.28 -8.19 9.97
N TYR A 120 12.26 -8.27 8.65
CA TYR A 120 11.23 -7.72 7.79
C TYR A 120 10.70 -8.78 6.85
N GLU A 121 9.42 -8.73 6.57
CA GLU A 121 8.77 -9.55 5.54
C GLU A 121 8.56 -8.70 4.29
N THR A 122 8.92 -9.23 3.12
CA THR A 122 8.65 -8.56 1.84
C THR A 122 7.22 -8.88 1.41
N ILE A 123 6.36 -7.86 1.41
CA ILE A 123 4.93 -8.02 1.09
C ILE A 123 4.61 -7.77 -0.37
N LYS A 124 5.44 -6.97 -1.07
CA LYS A 124 5.22 -6.65 -2.47
C LYS A 124 6.53 -6.31 -3.15
N ILE A 125 6.71 -6.76 -4.39
CA ILE A 125 7.78 -6.33 -5.28
C ILE A 125 7.12 -5.73 -6.51
N LEU A 126 7.42 -4.48 -6.80
CA LEU A 126 6.90 -3.76 -7.97
C LEU A 126 8.02 -3.54 -8.98
N PRO A 127 7.92 -4.09 -10.20
CA PRO A 127 8.79 -3.70 -11.29
C PRO A 127 8.64 -2.20 -11.58
N VAL A 128 9.75 -1.46 -11.51
CA VAL A 128 9.80 -0.04 -11.89
C VAL A 128 10.12 0.06 -13.37
N ALA A 129 11.12 -0.69 -13.83
CA ALA A 129 11.58 -0.63 -15.21
C ALA A 129 12.37 -1.88 -15.59
N TRP A 130 12.26 -2.28 -16.86
CA TRP A 130 13.19 -3.18 -17.51
C TRP A 130 14.17 -2.38 -18.36
N ILE A 131 15.47 -2.67 -18.25
CA ILE A 131 16.50 -2.02 -19.05
C ILE A 131 17.16 -3.06 -19.95
N ILE A 132 17.16 -2.80 -21.25
CA ILE A 132 17.78 -3.63 -22.28
C ILE A 132 19.05 -2.93 -22.76
N ASP A 133 20.17 -3.64 -22.77
CA ASP A 133 21.47 -3.17 -23.28
C ASP A 133 21.90 -1.78 -22.74
N ASP A 134 21.70 -1.52 -21.43
CA ASP A 134 22.06 -0.31 -20.65
C ASP A 134 21.25 0.97 -20.91
N ASN A 135 20.53 1.07 -22.02
CA ASN A 135 19.99 2.37 -22.45
C ASN A 135 18.51 2.33 -22.83
N LYS A 136 17.94 1.14 -23.03
CA LYS A 136 16.58 1.00 -23.51
C LYS A 136 15.66 0.58 -22.38
N ARG A 137 14.87 1.54 -21.88
CA ARG A 137 13.88 1.31 -20.82
C ARG A 137 12.55 0.87 -21.41
N GLU A 138 11.99 -0.21 -20.89
CA GLU A 138 10.73 -0.81 -21.36
C GLU A 138 9.85 -1.25 -20.17
N LYS A 139 8.53 -1.30 -20.39
CA LYS A 139 7.58 -1.83 -19.41
C LYS A 139 7.44 -3.35 -19.50
N ASP A 140 7.50 -3.88 -20.73
CA ASP A 140 7.45 -5.31 -21.01
C ASP A 140 8.63 -5.67 -21.95
N PRO A 141 9.61 -6.46 -21.46
CA PRO A 141 10.78 -6.81 -22.25
C PRO A 141 10.58 -8.06 -23.11
N ILE A 142 9.49 -8.81 -22.96
CA ILE A 142 9.31 -10.12 -23.59
C ILE A 142 9.22 -9.97 -25.13
N GLY A 143 9.96 -10.81 -25.84
CA GLY A 143 10.06 -10.79 -27.31
C GLY A 143 10.97 -9.70 -27.88
N LEU A 144 11.52 -8.81 -27.03
CA LEU A 144 12.48 -7.82 -27.47
C LEU A 144 13.88 -8.42 -27.61
N LYS A 145 14.66 -7.88 -28.56
CA LYS A 145 16.04 -8.29 -28.80
C LYS A 145 17.01 -7.53 -27.91
N GLY A 146 17.95 -8.25 -27.31
CA GLY A 146 18.99 -7.67 -26.48
C GLY A 146 19.99 -8.72 -26.01
N LYS A 147 21.16 -8.27 -25.55
CA LYS A 147 22.20 -9.12 -24.97
C LYS A 147 22.21 -9.07 -23.45
N ARG A 148 21.65 -8.02 -22.85
CA ARG A 148 21.53 -7.86 -21.41
C ARG A 148 20.15 -7.34 -21.04
N LEU A 149 19.61 -7.88 -19.95
CA LEU A 149 18.36 -7.47 -19.34
C LEU A 149 18.61 -7.15 -17.86
N GLU A 150 18.15 -5.98 -17.43
CA GLU A 150 18.16 -5.53 -16.04
C GLU A 150 16.71 -5.27 -15.59
N LEU A 151 16.40 -5.65 -14.35
CA LEU A 151 15.17 -5.34 -13.66
C LEU A 151 15.47 -4.38 -12.52
N ILE A 152 14.88 -3.20 -12.57
CA ILE A 152 14.79 -2.29 -11.43
C ILE A 152 13.42 -2.49 -10.79
N ALA A 153 13.39 -2.82 -9.50
CA ALA A 153 12.17 -3.06 -8.76
C ALA A 153 12.21 -2.46 -7.36
N ASP A 154 11.04 -2.07 -6.84
CA ASP A 154 10.87 -1.60 -5.48
C ASP A 154 10.28 -2.72 -4.61
N ALA A 155 11.01 -3.13 -3.58
CA ALA A 155 10.58 -4.14 -2.61
C ALA A 155 10.01 -3.46 -1.36
N PHE A 156 8.73 -3.69 -1.09
CA PHE A 156 8.01 -3.21 0.09
C PHE A 156 8.12 -4.22 1.20
N MET A 157 8.56 -3.75 2.36
CA MET A 157 8.87 -4.57 3.51
C MET A 157 8.23 -3.99 4.77
N ILE A 158 7.70 -4.86 5.62
CA ILE A 158 7.12 -4.51 6.93
C ILE A 158 7.74 -5.35 8.04
N PRO A 159 7.70 -4.91 9.32
CA PRO A 159 8.23 -5.71 10.41
C PRO A 159 7.58 -7.09 10.47
N LYS A 160 8.41 -8.13 10.59
CA LYS A 160 7.95 -9.52 10.55
C LYS A 160 6.97 -9.87 11.68
N SER A 161 7.09 -9.20 12.83
CA SER A 161 6.13 -9.32 13.93
C SER A 161 4.73 -8.83 13.56
N PHE A 162 4.62 -7.71 12.85
CA PHE A 162 3.34 -7.20 12.36
C PHE A 162 2.75 -8.12 11.29
N TYR A 163 3.57 -8.55 10.33
CA TYR A 163 3.16 -9.52 9.30
C TYR A 163 2.59 -10.79 9.94
N ASN A 164 3.32 -11.44 10.84
CA ASN A 164 2.87 -12.67 11.50
C ASN A 164 1.57 -12.48 12.27
N SER A 165 1.42 -11.34 12.97
CA SER A 165 0.20 -11.03 13.72
C SER A 165 -1.02 -10.89 12.80
N ILE A 166 -0.84 -10.31 11.60
CA ILE A 166 -1.89 -10.21 10.58
C ILE A 166 -2.26 -11.60 10.07
N ILE A 167 -1.28 -12.41 9.67
CA ILE A 167 -1.54 -13.77 9.15
C ILE A 167 -2.28 -14.61 10.21
N GLU A 168 -1.79 -14.64 11.45
CA GLU A 168 -2.41 -15.40 12.53
C GLU A 168 -3.85 -14.95 12.83
N ALA A 169 -4.11 -13.64 12.81
CA ALA A 169 -5.45 -13.11 13.05
C ALA A 169 -6.44 -13.50 11.95
N PHE A 170 -6.04 -13.46 10.68
CA PHE A 170 -6.88 -13.88 9.55
C PHE A 170 -7.09 -15.40 9.53
N ASP A 171 -6.05 -16.19 9.79
CA ASP A 171 -6.14 -17.65 9.89
C ASP A 171 -7.11 -18.07 11.02
N THR A 172 -7.07 -17.38 12.17
CA THR A 172 -7.94 -17.66 13.32
C THR A 172 -9.43 -17.48 12.99
N ILE A 173 -9.77 -16.54 12.11
CA ILE A 173 -11.16 -16.32 11.66
C ILE A 173 -11.51 -17.11 10.40
N GLY A 174 -10.63 -18.02 9.96
CA GLY A 174 -10.87 -18.91 8.83
C GLY A 174 -10.76 -18.24 7.46
N LEU A 175 -10.03 -17.13 7.35
CA LEU A 175 -9.80 -16.42 6.08
C LEU A 175 -8.34 -16.55 5.67
N SER A 176 -8.09 -16.88 4.40
CA SER A 176 -6.74 -16.96 3.84
C SER A 176 -6.41 -15.72 3.01
N ILE A 177 -5.31 -15.06 3.34
CA ILE A 177 -4.83 -13.87 2.62
C ILE A 177 -4.09 -14.32 1.36
N VAL A 178 -4.53 -13.81 0.21
CA VAL A 178 -3.91 -14.02 -1.10
C VAL A 178 -2.78 -13.03 -1.34
N ASP A 179 -2.99 -11.76 -1.01
CA ASP A 179 -2.00 -10.71 -1.23
C ASP A 179 -2.16 -9.56 -0.23
N ILE A 180 -1.04 -8.90 0.05
CA ILE A 180 -0.94 -7.73 0.92
C ILE A 180 -0.48 -6.55 0.08
N ILE A 181 -1.35 -5.55 -0.07
CA ILE A 181 -1.11 -4.38 -0.90
C ILE A 181 -0.81 -3.18 0.00
N PRO A 182 0.39 -2.56 -0.13
CA PRO A 182 0.63 -1.25 0.44
C PRO A 182 -0.40 -0.22 -0.06
N ASN A 183 -1.11 0.44 0.85
CA ASN A 183 -2.21 1.34 0.50
C ASN A 183 -1.77 2.48 -0.44
N ILE A 184 -0.54 2.98 -0.31
CA ILE A 184 -0.03 4.03 -1.20
C ILE A 184 0.02 3.59 -2.68
N ILE A 185 0.25 2.29 -2.94
CA ILE A 185 0.20 1.73 -4.30
C ILE A 185 -1.24 1.72 -4.79
N ALA A 186 -2.17 1.17 -3.99
CA ALA A 186 -3.59 1.12 -4.34
C ALA A 186 -4.17 2.52 -4.60
N SER A 187 -3.86 3.49 -3.74
CA SER A 187 -4.23 4.90 -3.88
C SER A 187 -3.66 5.49 -5.17
N SER A 188 -2.42 5.16 -5.55
CA SER A 188 -1.81 5.66 -6.78
C SER A 188 -2.49 5.16 -8.05
N GLU A 189 -2.95 3.91 -8.08
CA GLU A 189 -3.65 3.34 -9.24
C GLU A 189 -5.05 3.92 -9.43
N ILE A 190 -5.68 4.39 -8.35
CA ILE A 190 -7.02 5.00 -8.42
C ILE A 190 -6.95 6.49 -8.77
N VAL A 191 -5.98 7.21 -8.19
CA VAL A 191 -5.93 8.68 -8.24
C VAL A 191 -5.10 9.20 -9.42
N LEU A 192 -4.10 8.45 -9.89
CA LEU A 192 -3.17 8.89 -10.92
C LEU A 192 -3.37 8.12 -12.22
N ASP A 193 -3.67 8.85 -13.29
CA ASP A 193 -3.56 8.35 -14.67
C ASP A 193 -2.10 8.46 -15.17
N TYR A 194 -1.88 7.96 -16.38
CA TYR A 194 -0.55 8.01 -17.01
C TYR A 194 -0.03 9.45 -17.14
N ASP A 195 -0.88 10.38 -17.59
CA ASP A 195 -0.48 11.77 -17.82
C ASP A 195 -0.01 12.46 -16.52
N ARG A 196 -0.69 12.20 -15.39
CA ARG A 196 -0.24 12.69 -14.07
C ARG A 196 1.09 12.07 -13.65
N LYS A 197 1.29 10.76 -13.88
CA LYS A 197 2.56 10.08 -13.57
C LYS A 197 3.70 10.59 -14.47
N ASP A 198 3.39 11.02 -15.70
CA ASP A 198 4.35 11.54 -16.68
C ASP A 198 4.82 12.97 -16.35
N LEU A 199 3.88 13.86 -16.00
CA LEU A 199 4.16 15.28 -15.73
C LEU A 199 5.01 15.58 -14.49
N GLY A 200 5.24 14.59 -13.62
CA GLY A 200 5.81 14.80 -12.30
C GLY A 200 4.71 15.05 -11.25
N THR A 201 4.42 14.05 -10.41
CA THR A 201 3.38 14.15 -9.37
C THR A 201 3.85 13.53 -8.05
N ILE A 202 3.48 14.18 -6.94
CA ILE A 202 3.55 13.61 -5.59
C ILE A 202 2.12 13.30 -5.13
N LEU A 203 1.86 12.04 -4.82
CA LEU A 203 0.65 11.62 -4.14
C LEU A 203 0.89 11.59 -2.63
N LEU A 204 -0.01 12.19 -1.85
CA LEU A 204 -0.02 12.11 -0.40
C LEU A 204 -1.28 11.38 0.07
N ASP A 205 -1.09 10.31 0.85
CA ASP A 205 -2.15 9.56 1.53
C ASP A 205 -2.10 9.88 3.03
N ILE A 206 -2.97 10.80 3.46
CA ILE A 206 -3.02 11.28 4.84
C ILE A 206 -3.95 10.38 5.67
N GLY A 207 -3.35 9.41 6.36
CA GLY A 207 -4.05 8.52 7.27
C GLY A 207 -4.21 9.09 8.69
N LYS A 208 -4.73 8.26 9.60
CA LYS A 208 -4.91 8.65 11.02
C LYS A 208 -3.58 8.89 11.74
N ASN A 209 -2.59 8.00 11.59
CA ASN A 209 -1.35 8.07 12.37
C ASN A 209 -0.10 8.43 11.55
N GLN A 210 -0.22 8.46 10.23
CA GLN A 210 0.90 8.68 9.31
C GLN A 210 0.37 9.21 7.99
N THR A 211 1.25 9.84 7.24
CA THR A 211 1.03 10.26 5.86
C THR A 211 2.01 9.52 4.98
N SER A 212 1.53 8.68 4.08
CA SER A 212 2.36 7.99 3.08
C SER A 212 2.46 8.83 1.82
N TYR A 213 3.55 8.70 1.08
CA TYR A 213 3.70 9.38 -0.20
C TYR A 213 4.33 8.50 -1.28
N ALA A 214 4.01 8.82 -2.53
CA ALA A 214 4.64 8.26 -3.71
C ALA A 214 4.95 9.37 -4.72
N ILE A 215 6.12 9.29 -5.33
CA ILE A 215 6.63 10.31 -6.25
C ILE A 215 6.77 9.67 -7.63
N PHE A 216 6.25 10.32 -8.66
CA PHE A 216 6.30 9.86 -10.04
C PHE A 216 6.84 10.95 -10.95
N GLU A 217 7.60 10.57 -11.98
CA GLU A 217 8.07 11.43 -13.07
C GLU A 217 8.38 10.57 -14.30
N ASP A 218 8.14 11.09 -15.51
CA ASP A 218 8.32 10.37 -16.78
C ASP A 218 7.61 9.00 -16.82
N GLY A 219 6.50 8.87 -16.08
CA GLY A 219 5.70 7.65 -15.99
C GLY A 219 6.29 6.58 -15.06
N TYR A 220 7.40 6.86 -14.37
CA TYR A 220 8.06 5.95 -13.44
C TYR A 220 7.88 6.41 -11.99
N CYS A 221 7.84 5.45 -11.07
CA CYS A 221 7.94 5.80 -9.65
C CYS A 221 9.40 6.13 -9.30
N LEU A 222 9.62 7.31 -8.73
CA LEU A 222 10.92 7.74 -8.25
C LEU A 222 11.21 7.24 -6.83
N GLY A 223 10.18 7.20 -5.98
CA GLY A 223 10.30 6.71 -4.61
C GLY A 223 9.01 6.77 -3.82
N TYR A 224 9.05 6.15 -2.66
CA TYR A 224 7.97 6.06 -1.69
C TYR A 224 8.51 6.40 -0.30
N GLY A 225 7.63 6.81 0.60
CA GLY A 225 7.99 6.87 2.01
C GLY A 225 6.83 7.28 2.89
N ASN A 226 7.14 7.54 4.15
CA ASN A 226 6.16 7.83 5.18
C ASN A 226 6.61 8.98 6.07
N ILE A 227 5.65 9.81 6.47
CA ILE A 227 5.80 10.86 7.47
C ILE A 227 4.99 10.42 8.70
N PRO A 228 5.58 10.39 9.91
CA PRO A 228 4.91 9.92 11.13
C PRO A 228 3.96 10.99 11.71
N LEU A 229 3.16 11.61 10.84
CA LEU A 229 2.15 12.61 11.17
C LEU A 229 0.86 12.28 10.41
N GLY A 230 -0.27 12.31 11.09
CA GLY A 230 -1.57 12.06 10.49
C GLY A 230 -2.71 12.84 11.15
N GLY A 231 -3.93 12.42 10.84
CA GLY A 231 -5.14 13.06 11.37
C GLY A 231 -5.28 13.01 12.91
N GLU A 232 -4.64 12.07 13.59
CA GLU A 232 -4.60 11.98 15.07
C GLU A 232 -3.82 13.16 15.66
N ASP A 233 -2.77 13.63 14.99
CA ASP A 233 -1.97 14.75 15.48
C ASP A 233 -2.74 16.06 15.37
N VAL A 234 -3.53 16.24 14.30
CA VAL A 234 -4.51 17.34 14.20
C VAL A 234 -5.51 17.29 15.36
N THR A 235 -6.03 16.11 15.68
CA THR A 235 -6.97 15.93 16.80
C THR A 235 -6.34 16.27 18.15
N LYS A 236 -5.09 15.85 18.38
CA LYS A 236 -4.35 16.20 19.60
C LYS A 236 -4.16 17.72 19.70
N ASP A 237 -3.81 18.38 18.61
CA ASP A 237 -3.62 19.83 18.60
C ASP A 237 -4.93 20.58 18.90
N ILE A 238 -6.06 20.12 18.35
CA ILE A 238 -7.39 20.66 18.68
C ILE A 238 -7.70 20.45 20.17
N SER A 239 -7.50 19.24 20.69
CA SER A 239 -7.73 18.91 22.11
C SER A 239 -6.90 19.80 23.04
N ILE A 240 -5.61 19.99 22.74
CA ILE A 240 -4.72 20.86 23.52
C ILE A 240 -5.15 22.32 23.42
N GLY A 241 -5.38 22.81 22.20
CA GLY A 241 -5.72 24.21 21.94
C GLY A 241 -7.07 24.63 22.52
N MET A 242 -8.04 23.72 22.52
CA MET A 242 -9.39 23.96 23.04
C MET A 242 -9.60 23.46 24.48
N GLN A 243 -8.63 22.74 25.06
CA GLN A 243 -8.71 22.13 26.39
C GLN A 243 -9.91 21.19 26.57
N ILE A 244 -10.22 20.43 25.53
CA ILE A 244 -11.30 19.44 25.48
C ILE A 244 -10.73 18.02 25.39
N ASP A 245 -11.56 17.01 25.62
CA ASP A 245 -11.10 15.64 25.47
C ASP A 245 -10.84 15.26 23.99
N ILE A 246 -10.07 14.20 23.78
CA ILE A 246 -9.67 13.74 22.43
C ILE A 246 -10.89 13.33 21.58
N LYS A 247 -11.95 12.83 22.22
CA LYS A 247 -13.14 12.37 21.52
C LYS A 247 -13.93 13.57 20.99
N GLU A 248 -14.15 14.58 21.83
CA GLU A 248 -14.77 15.84 21.45
C GLU A 248 -13.93 16.56 20.38
N ALA A 249 -12.60 16.54 20.49
CA ALA A 249 -11.72 17.09 19.47
C ALA A 249 -11.85 16.39 18.10
N GLU A 250 -11.98 15.05 18.07
CA GLU A 250 -12.21 14.29 16.84
C GLU A 250 -13.57 14.61 16.24
N GLU A 251 -14.61 14.72 17.08
CA GLU A 251 -15.96 15.12 16.67
C GLU A 251 -15.95 16.54 16.07
N ILE A 252 -15.27 17.50 16.70
CA ILE A 252 -15.11 18.85 16.15
C ILE A 252 -14.34 18.83 14.82
N LYS A 253 -13.23 18.09 14.74
CA LYS A 253 -12.43 17.97 13.51
C LYS A 253 -13.26 17.42 12.35
N THR A 254 -14.05 16.37 12.60
CA THR A 254 -14.83 15.69 11.56
C THR A 254 -16.09 16.46 11.14
N ILE A 255 -16.73 17.19 12.07
CA ILE A 255 -17.97 17.93 11.80
C ILE A 255 -17.68 19.36 11.29
N ASN A 256 -16.71 20.05 11.89
CA ASN A 256 -16.46 21.48 11.67
C ASN A 256 -15.07 21.78 11.07
N GLY A 257 -14.25 20.75 10.82
CA GLY A 257 -12.89 20.93 10.33
C GLY A 257 -12.86 21.67 8.99
N LEU A 258 -12.05 22.72 8.92
CA LEU A 258 -11.76 23.44 7.69
C LEU A 258 -10.25 23.56 7.54
N SER A 259 -9.72 23.07 6.43
CA SER A 259 -8.35 23.38 6.00
C SER A 259 -8.41 24.51 5.00
N MET A 260 -7.79 25.64 5.34
CA MET A 260 -7.59 26.73 4.40
C MET A 260 -6.21 26.58 3.78
N LEU A 261 -6.14 26.47 2.45
CA LEU A 261 -4.91 26.76 1.74
C LEU A 261 -4.57 28.23 2.03
N ALA A 262 -3.44 28.48 2.69
CA ALA A 262 -2.95 29.84 2.83
C ALA A 262 -2.84 30.43 1.42
N SER A 263 -3.60 31.49 1.15
CA SER A 263 -3.71 32.12 -0.16
C SER A 263 -2.32 32.39 -0.75
N ASP A 264 -2.04 31.77 -1.90
CA ASP A 264 -0.97 32.06 -2.86
C ASP A 264 0.18 32.96 -2.35
N LYS A 265 1.06 32.40 -1.52
CA LYS A 265 2.47 32.53 -1.89
C LYS A 265 2.73 31.37 -2.82
N LYS A 266 2.61 31.58 -4.13
CA LYS A 266 3.37 30.79 -5.10
C LYS A 266 4.83 30.90 -4.67
N SER A 267 5.31 29.99 -3.83
CA SER A 267 6.74 29.78 -3.75
C SER A 267 7.11 29.36 -5.16
N LYS A 268 7.90 30.18 -5.85
CA LYS A 268 8.68 29.72 -7.01
C LYS A 268 9.81 28.79 -6.54
N GLU A 269 9.60 28.08 -5.44
CA GLU A 269 10.51 27.05 -4.98
C GLU A 269 10.08 25.82 -5.76
N THR A 270 10.76 25.63 -6.89
CA THR A 270 10.91 24.30 -7.46
C THR A 270 11.30 23.39 -6.30
N LEU A 271 10.59 22.28 -6.10
CA LEU A 271 11.03 21.24 -5.18
C LEU A 271 12.49 20.92 -5.54
N ASP A 272 13.41 21.27 -4.66
CA ASP A 272 14.83 21.09 -4.93
C ASP A 272 15.10 19.58 -5.09
N LEU A 273 15.92 19.22 -6.07
CA LEU A 273 16.43 17.86 -6.22
C LEU A 273 17.06 17.36 -4.91
N HIS A 274 17.64 18.26 -4.10
CA HIS A 274 18.12 17.91 -2.76
C HIS A 274 16.99 17.46 -1.81
N PHE A 275 15.85 18.15 -1.80
CA PHE A 275 14.69 17.78 -0.99
C PHE A 275 14.10 16.43 -1.42
N LEU A 276 14.01 16.18 -2.73
CA LEU A 276 13.58 14.87 -3.26
C LEU A 276 14.60 13.78 -2.92
N THR A 277 15.90 14.08 -2.96
CA THR A 277 16.96 13.12 -2.59
C THR A 277 16.93 12.80 -1.09
N ASP A 278 16.71 13.79 -0.23
CA ASP A 278 16.57 13.61 1.22
C ASP A 278 15.32 12.81 1.59
N ILE A 279 14.25 12.94 0.79
CA ILE A 279 12.99 12.21 0.98
C ILE A 279 13.06 10.78 0.43
N ILE A 280 13.63 10.60 -0.75
CA ILE A 280 13.75 9.28 -1.40
C ILE A 280 14.89 8.45 -0.78
N GLY A 281 15.90 9.11 -0.19
CA GLY A 281 17.10 8.48 0.37
C GLY A 281 17.10 8.27 1.90
N ALA A 282 16.09 8.76 2.62
CA ALA A 282 15.90 8.53 4.07
C ALA A 282 15.10 7.25 4.35
#